data_AF-A0A3L7U2L2-F1
#
_entry.id   AF-A0A3L7U2L2-F1
#
_cell.length_a   1.000
_cell.length_b   1.000
_cell.length_c   1.000
_cell.angle_alpha   90.00
_cell.angle_beta   90.00
_cell.angle_gamma   90.00
#
_symmetry.space_group_name_H-M   'P 1'
#
loop_
_entity.id
_entity.type
_entity.pdbx_description
1 polymer ?
#
loop_
_entity_poly.entity_id
_entity_poly.type
_entity_poly.pdbx_seq_one_letter_code
_entity_poly.pdbx_strand_id
1 'polypeptide(L)'
;MERTSAGAAWDPAHNTVGGKPVAEADTIGPERYQHILAHHGVAARFDVLYPEAPTAIARKFDLAREIPETDVERLLIDLLEHPVRAPLAAFLRTRLGRALEPQDIYFEDVAESKPAAELNAAVKARFADELAFQGALPEVLRGLGFPAAEADFLGARIKVEIAKGSGHAMRPMLGEYGAWLRTNRLKDELGWDGFDTAMHELGHNLEQLYSAFNAPRPALQNVPNTACTEAFAFLYQSLAKRVLGIEDTADMQRAQDIDAVATMLAARQIAGPSLVELRMWRWIYANPGATPAALRDATLAIAADVWTRYYQQDFGPDHTHILAAYQHMVGHPLYLADYTLGHVISHQIRSHMHGKDLATETKRICSIGRVTPDLWMRRAVGSGVAVAPLADDCTAALVRLAR
;
A
#
# COMPACT_ATOMS: atom_id res chain seq x y z
N MET A 1 -24.56 -14.59 -4.45
CA MET A 1 -24.63 -15.16 -3.09
C MET A 1 -25.45 -14.20 -2.24
N GLU A 2 -26.78 -14.36 -2.21
CA GLU A 2 -27.61 -13.74 -1.18
C GLU A 2 -27.41 -14.57 0.10
N ARG A 3 -26.49 -14.13 0.95
CA ARG A 3 -26.37 -14.57 2.35
C ARG A 3 -26.38 -13.34 3.24
N THR A 4 -27.43 -12.54 3.13
CA THR A 4 -27.81 -11.68 4.25
C THR A 4 -28.54 -12.60 5.22
N SER A 5 -27.91 -12.89 6.37
CA SER A 5 -28.62 -13.50 7.49
C SER A 5 -29.79 -12.58 7.82
N ALA A 6 -31.00 -12.99 7.46
CA ALA A 6 -32.22 -12.30 7.81
C ALA A 6 -32.30 -12.16 9.35
N GLY A 7 -31.97 -10.98 9.86
CA GLY A 7 -32.31 -10.52 11.22
C GLY A 7 -31.64 -11.21 12.41
N ALA A 8 -30.80 -12.23 12.25
CA ALA A 8 -30.13 -12.88 13.37
C ALA A 8 -28.76 -12.24 13.64
N ALA A 9 -28.58 -11.62 14.81
CA ALA A 9 -27.28 -11.06 15.23
C ALA A 9 -26.25 -12.19 15.41
N TRP A 10 -25.10 -12.07 14.75
CA TRP A 10 -23.94 -12.93 15.01
C TRP A 10 -23.16 -12.39 16.21
N ASP A 11 -22.94 -13.24 17.20
CA ASP A 11 -22.03 -13.01 18.31
C ASP A 11 -20.70 -13.73 18.00
N PRO A 12 -19.66 -13.00 17.57
CA PRO A 12 -18.37 -13.58 17.23
C PRO A 12 -17.61 -14.12 18.45
N ALA A 13 -17.85 -13.59 19.66
CA ALA A 13 -17.15 -14.03 20.86
C ALA A 13 -17.57 -15.44 21.29
N HIS A 14 -18.87 -15.73 21.18
CA HIS A 14 -19.43 -17.06 21.47
C HIS A 14 -19.66 -17.90 20.22
N ASN A 15 -19.35 -17.36 19.04
CA ASN A 15 -19.68 -17.91 17.72
C ASN A 15 -21.13 -18.42 17.63
N THR A 16 -22.08 -17.54 17.92
CA THR A 16 -23.53 -17.86 17.85
C THR A 16 -24.26 -16.97 16.85
N VAL A 17 -25.28 -17.49 16.18
CA VAL A 17 -26.17 -16.71 15.29
C VAL A 17 -27.58 -16.74 15.87
N GLY A 18 -28.08 -15.58 16.29
CA GLY A 18 -29.36 -15.48 17.01
C GLY A 18 -29.35 -16.25 18.34
N GLY A 19 -28.20 -16.28 19.04
CA GLY A 19 -28.01 -16.99 20.31
C GLY A 19 -27.87 -18.50 20.19
N LYS A 20 -27.86 -19.06 18.97
CA LYS A 20 -27.62 -20.49 18.74
C LYS A 20 -26.16 -20.72 18.31
N PRO A 21 -25.42 -21.66 18.92
CA PRO A 21 -24.08 -22.01 18.48
C PRO A 21 -24.06 -22.37 16.99
N VAL A 22 -23.07 -21.85 16.25
CA VAL A 22 -22.82 -22.26 14.87
C VAL A 22 -22.36 -23.71 14.89
N ALA A 23 -22.96 -24.57 14.06
CA ALA A 23 -22.56 -25.96 13.97
C ALA A 23 -21.15 -26.08 13.38
N GLU A 24 -20.33 -27.00 13.89
CA GLU A 24 -18.96 -27.19 13.40
C GLU A 24 -18.89 -27.46 11.89
N ALA A 25 -19.88 -28.21 11.36
CA ALA A 25 -20.03 -28.48 9.93
C ALA A 25 -20.27 -27.23 9.07
N ASP A 26 -20.72 -26.12 9.67
CA ASP A 26 -20.93 -24.83 9.02
C ASP A 26 -19.75 -23.87 9.19
N THR A 27 -18.72 -24.27 9.95
CA THR A 27 -17.49 -23.49 10.11
C THR A 27 -16.45 -23.86 9.06
N ILE A 28 -15.65 -22.88 8.66
CA ILE A 28 -14.39 -23.13 7.97
C ILE A 28 -13.36 -23.36 9.09
N GLY A 29 -12.67 -24.49 9.06
CA GLY A 29 -11.71 -24.89 10.09
C GLY A 29 -10.48 -23.98 10.18
N PRO A 30 -9.40 -24.43 10.83
CA PRO A 30 -8.20 -23.62 10.99
C PRO A 30 -7.27 -23.68 9.76
N GLU A 31 -7.76 -23.97 8.55
CA GLU A 31 -6.95 -24.13 7.33
C GLU A 31 -6.10 -22.89 7.04
N ARG A 32 -6.63 -21.69 7.33
CA ARG A 32 -5.88 -20.43 7.29
C ARG A 32 -4.57 -20.53 8.07
N TYR A 33 -4.63 -21.06 9.29
CA TYR A 33 -3.49 -21.16 10.20
C TYR A 33 -2.61 -22.36 9.85
N GLN A 34 -3.17 -23.42 9.26
CA GLN A 34 -2.37 -24.50 8.67
C GLN A 34 -1.47 -23.96 7.55
N HIS A 35 -1.99 -23.10 6.67
CA HIS A 35 -1.20 -22.46 5.62
C HIS A 35 -0.08 -21.57 6.18
N ILE A 36 -0.37 -20.76 7.21
CA ILE A 36 0.65 -19.93 7.88
C ILE A 36 1.75 -20.82 8.49
N LEU A 37 1.38 -21.90 9.19
CA LEU A 37 2.34 -22.85 9.75
C LEU A 37 3.14 -23.59 8.66
N ALA A 38 2.55 -23.86 7.51
CA ALA A 38 3.27 -24.42 6.36
C ALA A 38 4.32 -23.44 5.82
N HIS A 39 4.01 -22.15 5.72
CA HIS A 39 4.99 -21.11 5.39
C HIS A 39 6.14 -21.06 6.41
N HIS A 40 5.83 -21.12 7.71
CA HIS A 40 6.85 -21.22 8.75
C HIS A 40 7.70 -22.49 8.62
N GLY A 41 7.08 -23.65 8.32
CA GLY A 41 7.80 -24.91 8.12
C GLY A 41 8.81 -24.84 6.96
N VAL A 42 8.48 -24.10 5.89
CA VAL A 42 9.43 -23.79 4.81
C VAL A 42 10.52 -22.85 5.30
N ALA A 43 10.15 -21.75 5.97
CA ALA A 43 11.10 -20.78 6.52
C ALA A 43 12.12 -21.42 7.48
N ALA A 44 11.67 -22.29 8.39
CA ALA A 44 12.52 -23.01 9.35
C ALA A 44 13.59 -23.86 8.67
N ARG A 45 13.31 -24.41 7.47
CA ARG A 45 14.32 -25.13 6.67
C ARG A 45 15.36 -24.19 6.06
N PHE A 46 14.99 -22.95 5.77
CA PHE A 46 15.93 -21.93 5.33
C PHE A 46 16.74 -21.34 6.50
N ASP A 47 16.16 -21.25 7.70
CA ASP A 47 16.81 -20.61 8.86
C ASP A 47 18.22 -21.15 9.12
N VAL A 48 18.43 -22.47 9.02
CA VAL A 48 19.75 -23.12 9.20
C VAL A 48 20.78 -22.76 8.12
N LEU A 49 20.34 -22.27 6.96
CA LEU A 49 21.19 -21.88 5.83
C LEU A 49 21.65 -20.41 5.92
N TYR A 50 21.07 -19.63 6.84
CA TYR A 50 21.37 -18.20 7.01
C TYR A 50 21.80 -17.92 8.45
N PRO A 51 23.04 -18.27 8.85
CA PRO A 51 23.50 -18.11 10.23
C PRO A 51 23.46 -16.64 10.72
N GLU A 52 23.68 -15.68 9.82
CA GLU A 52 23.63 -14.24 10.11
C GLU A 52 22.19 -13.67 10.11
N ALA A 53 21.20 -14.44 9.66
CA ALA A 53 19.77 -14.07 9.65
C ALA A 53 18.89 -15.32 9.88
N PRO A 54 18.93 -15.91 11.09
CA PRO A 54 18.44 -17.27 11.35
C PRO A 54 16.93 -17.37 11.58
N THR A 55 16.16 -16.41 11.09
CA THR A 55 14.69 -16.44 11.09
C THR A 55 14.16 -15.78 9.82
N ALA A 56 12.93 -16.11 9.41
CA ALA A 56 12.24 -15.41 8.33
C ALA A 56 12.09 -13.91 8.63
N ILE A 57 11.92 -13.56 9.92
CA ILE A 57 11.87 -12.17 10.37
C ILE A 57 13.21 -11.48 10.05
N ALA A 58 14.33 -12.00 10.56
CA ALA A 58 15.66 -11.43 10.29
C ALA A 58 15.95 -11.33 8.78
N ARG A 59 15.65 -12.37 7.99
CA ARG A 59 15.84 -12.30 6.53
C ARG A 59 14.97 -11.24 5.86
N LYS A 60 13.71 -11.11 6.27
CA LYS A 60 12.80 -10.13 5.66
C LYS A 60 13.18 -8.70 6.05
N PHE A 61 13.56 -8.45 7.29
CA PHE A 61 13.90 -7.11 7.78
C PHE A 61 15.35 -6.71 7.46
N ASP A 62 16.33 -7.53 7.85
CA ASP A 62 17.74 -7.13 7.78
C ASP A 62 18.31 -7.31 6.37
N LEU A 63 17.88 -8.32 5.61
CA LEU A 63 18.42 -8.62 4.27
C LEU A 63 17.54 -8.12 3.12
N ALA A 64 16.23 -8.34 3.19
CA ALA A 64 15.33 -7.99 2.08
C ALA A 64 14.88 -6.53 2.13
N ARG A 65 14.47 -6.05 3.31
CA ARG A 65 14.11 -4.64 3.51
C ARG A 65 15.32 -3.75 3.72
N GLU A 66 16.38 -4.28 4.34
CA GLU A 66 17.52 -3.51 4.84
C GLU A 66 17.08 -2.42 5.83
N ILE A 67 16.03 -2.70 6.60
CA ILE A 67 15.52 -1.86 7.69
C ILE A 67 15.33 -2.77 8.91
N PRO A 68 15.98 -2.49 10.05
CA PRO A 68 15.85 -3.31 11.25
C PRO A 68 14.39 -3.47 11.68
N GLU A 69 14.05 -4.66 12.16
CA GLU A 69 12.70 -5.00 12.65
C GLU A 69 12.20 -3.99 13.69
N THR A 70 13.08 -3.60 14.62
CA THR A 70 12.77 -2.63 15.68
C THR A 70 12.44 -1.24 15.14
N ASP A 71 13.05 -0.84 14.02
CA ASP A 71 12.81 0.46 13.41
C ASP A 71 11.49 0.48 12.66
N VAL A 72 11.14 -0.62 11.99
CA VAL A 72 9.83 -0.78 11.35
C VAL A 72 8.73 -0.84 12.39
N GLU A 73 8.88 -1.64 13.47
CA GLU A 73 7.89 -1.68 14.55
C GLU A 73 7.70 -0.31 15.20
N ARG A 74 8.78 0.43 15.46
CA ARG A 74 8.71 1.79 15.98
C ARG A 74 7.94 2.71 15.04
N LEU A 75 8.22 2.67 13.73
CA LEU A 75 7.51 3.48 12.74
C LEU A 75 6.00 3.17 12.72
N LEU A 76 5.62 1.89 12.78
CA LEU A 76 4.22 1.47 12.84
C LEU A 76 3.53 2.02 14.10
N ILE A 77 4.19 1.93 15.25
CA ILE A 77 3.67 2.43 16.53
C ILE A 77 3.57 3.96 16.50
N ASP A 78 4.62 4.66 16.06
CA ASP A 78 4.66 6.12 15.97
C ASP A 78 3.50 6.64 15.10
N LEU A 79 3.21 5.97 13.97
CA LEU A 79 2.08 6.30 13.10
C LEU A 79 0.73 6.15 13.80
N LEU A 80 0.55 5.08 14.58
CA LEU A 80 -0.71 4.76 15.26
C LEU A 80 -0.94 5.64 16.50
N GLU A 81 0.12 5.93 17.25
CA GLU A 81 0.10 6.77 18.46
C GLU A 81 0.17 8.28 18.15
N HIS A 82 0.45 8.68 16.91
CA HIS A 82 0.59 10.10 16.55
C HIS A 82 -0.66 10.93 16.95
N PRO A 83 -0.50 12.13 17.55
CA PRO A 83 -1.61 12.97 18.02
C PRO A 83 -2.66 13.32 16.97
N VAL A 84 -2.29 13.33 15.68
CA VAL A 84 -3.22 13.56 14.55
C VAL A 84 -4.38 12.54 14.50
N ARG A 85 -4.28 11.40 15.20
CA ARG A 85 -5.36 10.41 15.30
C ARG A 85 -6.69 11.01 15.77
N ALA A 86 -6.63 11.92 16.74
CA ALA A 86 -7.84 12.51 17.33
C ALA A 86 -8.59 13.43 16.35
N PRO A 87 -7.94 14.43 15.70
CA PRO A 87 -8.62 15.23 14.69
C PRO A 87 -9.02 14.40 13.45
N LEU A 88 -8.24 13.38 13.09
CA LEU A 88 -8.60 12.48 11.98
C LEU A 88 -9.88 11.68 12.28
N ALA A 89 -9.99 11.10 13.48
CA ALA A 89 -11.21 10.42 13.91
C ALA A 89 -12.41 11.38 14.00
N ALA A 90 -12.20 12.63 14.44
CA ALA A 90 -13.25 13.64 14.45
C ALA A 90 -13.73 13.96 13.01
N PHE A 91 -12.81 14.12 12.07
CA PHE A 91 -13.14 14.31 10.65
C PHE A 91 -13.98 13.16 10.09
N LEU A 92 -13.60 11.90 10.36
CA LEU A 92 -14.38 10.74 9.95
C LEU A 92 -15.79 10.72 10.55
N ARG A 93 -15.94 11.04 11.84
CA ARG A 93 -17.27 11.11 12.49
C ARG A 93 -18.16 12.15 11.85
N THR A 94 -17.61 13.32 11.52
CA THR A 94 -18.34 14.38 10.83
C THR A 94 -18.77 13.93 9.44
N ARG A 95 -17.90 13.25 8.69
CA ARG A 95 -18.22 12.72 7.35
C ARG A 95 -19.31 11.64 7.40
N LEU A 96 -19.22 10.71 8.35
CA LEU A 96 -20.15 9.59 8.48
C LEU A 96 -21.45 9.95 9.19
N GLY A 97 -21.49 11.05 9.94
CA GLY A 97 -22.68 11.48 10.70
C GLY A 97 -23.04 10.56 11.86
N ARG A 98 -22.12 9.69 12.29
CA ARG A 98 -22.29 8.73 13.40
C ARG A 98 -20.99 8.48 14.14
N ALA A 99 -21.07 7.78 15.27
CA ALA A 99 -19.88 7.23 15.94
C ALA A 99 -19.16 6.26 15.00
N LEU A 100 -17.83 6.22 15.11
CA LEU A 100 -17.02 5.27 14.35
C LEU A 100 -17.17 3.87 14.93
N GLU A 101 -17.20 2.90 14.03
CA GLU A 101 -17.27 1.47 14.28
C GLU A 101 -16.01 0.80 13.69
N PRO A 102 -15.68 -0.44 14.09
CA PRO A 102 -14.43 -1.07 13.69
C PRO A 102 -14.16 -1.11 12.18
N GLN A 103 -15.19 -1.30 11.36
CA GLN A 103 -15.06 -1.35 9.90
C GLN A 103 -14.71 0.01 9.26
N ASP A 104 -14.89 1.12 9.98
CA ASP A 104 -14.58 2.45 9.44
C ASP A 104 -13.08 2.72 9.31
N ILE A 105 -12.22 1.81 9.80
CA ILE A 105 -10.78 1.84 9.46
C ILE A 105 -10.55 1.71 7.95
N TYR A 106 -11.51 1.15 7.20
CA TYR A 106 -11.48 1.01 5.74
C TYR A 106 -12.10 2.20 5.01
N PHE A 107 -12.51 3.25 5.72
CA PHE A 107 -13.09 4.43 5.08
C PHE A 107 -12.04 5.16 4.24
N GLU A 108 -12.28 5.21 2.93
CA GLU A 108 -11.37 5.83 1.94
C GLU A 108 -11.98 7.04 1.22
N ASP A 109 -13.27 7.32 1.42
CA ASP A 109 -14.02 8.37 0.72
C ASP A 109 -13.80 9.77 1.33
N VAL A 110 -12.55 10.23 1.29
CA VAL A 110 -12.11 11.55 1.79
C VAL A 110 -12.40 12.66 0.78
N ALA A 111 -12.43 12.31 -0.50
CA ALA A 111 -12.54 13.23 -1.63
C ALA A 111 -13.94 13.19 -2.26
N GLU A 112 -14.43 14.33 -2.74
CA GLU A 112 -15.55 14.30 -3.68
C GLU A 112 -15.07 13.66 -4.99
N SER A 113 -15.55 12.45 -5.28
CA SER A 113 -15.25 11.75 -6.53
C SER A 113 -16.31 12.06 -7.58
N LYS A 114 -15.87 12.27 -8.83
CA LYS A 114 -16.80 12.32 -9.96
C LYS A 114 -17.48 10.96 -10.09
N PRO A 115 -18.74 10.90 -10.57
CA PRO A 115 -19.41 9.62 -10.83
C PRO A 115 -18.52 8.70 -11.69
N ALA A 116 -18.48 7.41 -11.36
CA ALA A 116 -17.66 6.44 -12.07
C ALA A 116 -17.89 6.45 -13.59
N ALA A 117 -19.14 6.67 -14.03
CA ALA A 117 -19.48 6.82 -15.45
C ALA A 117 -18.80 8.02 -16.13
N GLU A 118 -18.67 9.15 -15.42
CA GLU A 118 -17.96 10.33 -15.93
C GLU A 118 -16.45 10.09 -16.03
N LEU A 119 -15.87 9.42 -15.02
CA LEU A 119 -14.45 9.05 -15.04
C LEU A 119 -14.15 8.06 -16.18
N ASN A 120 -15.00 7.05 -16.37
CA ASN A 120 -14.90 6.11 -17.48
C ASN A 120 -14.99 6.81 -18.83
N ALA A 121 -15.93 7.76 -18.99
CA ALA A 121 -16.07 8.55 -20.21
C ALA A 121 -14.84 9.42 -20.49
N ALA A 122 -14.25 10.04 -19.46
CA ALA A 122 -13.03 10.83 -19.57
C ALA A 122 -11.83 9.98 -20.00
N VAL A 123 -11.68 8.77 -19.43
CA VAL A 123 -10.66 7.80 -19.88
C VAL A 123 -10.90 7.44 -21.33
N LYS A 124 -12.11 7.00 -21.71
CA LYS A 124 -12.43 6.56 -23.07
C LYS A 124 -12.19 7.65 -24.12
N ALA A 125 -12.47 8.90 -23.79
CA ALA A 125 -12.25 10.04 -24.69
C ALA A 125 -10.76 10.25 -25.03
N ARG A 126 -9.84 9.87 -24.12
CA ARG A 126 -8.39 10.00 -24.30
C ARG A 126 -7.73 8.70 -24.73
N PHE A 127 -8.16 7.59 -24.16
CA PHE A 127 -7.64 6.23 -24.34
C PHE A 127 -8.82 5.26 -24.45
N ALA A 128 -9.13 4.82 -25.67
CA ALA A 128 -10.24 3.89 -25.90
C ALA A 128 -10.01 2.52 -25.21
N ASP A 129 -8.78 2.05 -25.21
CA ASP A 129 -8.33 0.78 -24.65
C ASP A 129 -6.86 0.85 -24.20
N GLU A 130 -6.33 -0.26 -23.70
CA GLU A 130 -4.95 -0.38 -23.24
C GLU A 130 -3.90 -0.16 -24.33
N LEU A 131 -4.21 -0.48 -25.59
CA LEU A 131 -3.30 -0.31 -26.72
C LEU A 131 -3.21 1.17 -27.10
N ALA A 132 -4.33 1.89 -27.06
CA ALA A 132 -4.38 3.33 -27.22
C ALA A 132 -3.59 4.02 -26.10
N PHE A 133 -3.72 3.57 -24.85
CA PHE A 133 -2.91 4.08 -23.74
C PHE A 133 -1.41 3.82 -23.96
N GLN A 134 -1.02 2.59 -24.32
CA GLN A 134 0.38 2.25 -24.63
C GLN A 134 0.96 3.16 -25.73
N GLY A 135 0.23 3.34 -26.83
CA GLY A 135 0.67 4.18 -27.95
C GLY A 135 0.81 5.65 -27.56
N ALA A 136 0.05 6.11 -26.57
CA ALA A 136 0.07 7.48 -26.08
C ALA A 136 1.10 7.74 -24.98
N LEU A 137 1.81 6.72 -24.47
CA LEU A 137 2.77 6.90 -23.36
C LEU A 137 3.81 8.01 -23.61
N PRO A 138 4.44 8.14 -24.78
CA PRO A 138 5.35 9.27 -25.03
C PRO A 138 4.67 10.65 -24.88
N GLU A 139 3.43 10.80 -25.37
CA GLU A 139 2.65 12.03 -25.22
C GLU A 139 2.27 12.30 -23.76
N VAL A 140 1.85 11.26 -23.04
CA VAL A 140 1.53 11.33 -21.60
C VAL A 140 2.74 11.81 -20.81
N LEU A 141 3.91 11.22 -21.04
CA LEU A 141 5.14 11.60 -20.35
C LEU A 141 5.56 13.04 -20.67
N ARG A 142 5.47 13.49 -21.93
CA ARG A 142 5.71 14.91 -22.27
C ARG A 142 4.75 15.84 -21.52
N GLY A 143 3.47 15.48 -21.43
CA GLY A 143 2.47 16.24 -20.66
C GLY A 143 2.77 16.31 -19.16
N LEU A 144 3.51 15.33 -18.64
CA LEU A 144 4.02 15.31 -17.26
C LEU A 144 5.35 16.05 -17.08
N GLY A 145 5.91 16.65 -18.15
CA GLY A 145 7.11 17.46 -18.11
C GLY A 145 8.39 16.75 -18.57
N PHE A 146 8.30 15.50 -19.05
CA PHE A 146 9.49 14.79 -19.52
C PHE A 146 10.02 15.38 -20.84
N PRO A 147 11.35 15.55 -20.99
CA PRO A 147 11.95 15.95 -22.25
C PRO A 147 11.59 14.98 -23.39
N ALA A 148 11.38 15.48 -24.61
CA ALA A 148 10.87 14.67 -25.72
C ALA A 148 11.66 13.37 -25.96
N ALA A 149 12.99 13.45 -26.02
CA ALA A 149 13.85 12.27 -26.23
C ALA A 149 13.73 11.22 -25.11
N GLU A 150 13.50 11.68 -23.88
CA GLU A 150 13.36 10.83 -22.70
C GLU A 150 11.98 10.18 -22.63
N ALA A 151 10.93 10.95 -22.90
CA ALA A 151 9.57 10.45 -23.06
C ALA A 151 9.48 9.38 -24.17
N ASP A 152 10.15 9.59 -25.31
CA ASP A 152 10.21 8.62 -26.40
C ASP A 152 10.97 7.36 -25.98
N PHE A 153 12.11 7.51 -25.31
CA PHE A 153 12.91 6.40 -24.82
C PHE A 153 12.13 5.51 -23.84
N LEU A 154 11.46 6.12 -22.86
CA LEU A 154 10.69 5.45 -21.83
C LEU A 154 9.41 4.85 -22.41
N GLY A 155 8.59 5.66 -23.08
CA GLY A 155 7.30 5.23 -23.63
C GLY A 155 7.42 4.09 -24.64
N ALA A 156 8.46 4.07 -25.47
CA ALA A 156 8.68 2.96 -26.41
C ALA A 156 9.03 1.61 -25.74
N ARG A 157 9.52 1.65 -24.49
CA ARG A 157 9.95 0.49 -23.71
C ARG A 157 8.89 -0.03 -22.76
N ILE A 158 7.78 0.65 -22.59
CA ILE A 158 6.70 0.21 -21.73
C ILE A 158 5.68 -0.55 -22.58
N LYS A 159 5.35 -1.78 -22.17
CA LYS A 159 4.33 -2.63 -22.79
C LYS A 159 3.15 -2.76 -21.85
N VAL A 160 1.95 -2.43 -22.31
CA VAL A 160 0.72 -2.53 -21.52
C VAL A 160 0.07 -3.88 -21.79
N GLU A 161 -0.20 -4.63 -20.72
CA GLU A 161 -0.90 -5.91 -20.77
C GLU A 161 -2.09 -5.91 -19.80
N ILE A 162 -3.19 -6.53 -20.19
CA ILE A 162 -4.29 -6.82 -19.27
C ILE A 162 -3.96 -8.07 -18.44
N ALA A 163 -3.88 -7.90 -17.12
CA ALA A 163 -3.62 -8.98 -16.20
C ALA A 163 -4.84 -9.92 -16.08
N LYS A 164 -4.58 -11.23 -16.05
CA LYS A 164 -5.61 -12.26 -15.76
C LYS A 164 -5.94 -12.37 -14.25
N GLY A 165 -5.30 -11.56 -13.41
CA GLY A 165 -5.39 -11.52 -11.95
C GLY A 165 -4.85 -10.19 -11.42
N SER A 166 -4.36 -10.11 -10.19
CA SER A 166 -3.81 -8.88 -9.56
C SER A 166 -2.43 -8.43 -10.11
N GLY A 167 -2.12 -8.74 -11.38
CA GLY A 167 -0.75 -8.74 -11.92
C GLY A 167 0.00 -7.43 -11.70
N HIS A 168 1.24 -7.53 -11.21
CA HIS A 168 2.14 -6.39 -10.97
C HIS A 168 3.04 -6.09 -12.17
N ALA A 169 3.54 -4.86 -12.27
CA ALA A 169 4.56 -4.43 -13.21
C ALA A 169 5.77 -5.37 -13.21
N MET A 170 6.27 -5.68 -14.42
CA MET A 170 7.51 -6.45 -14.57
C MET A 170 8.63 -5.58 -15.11
N ARG A 171 9.73 -5.56 -14.37
CA ARG A 171 10.94 -4.82 -14.73
C ARG A 171 11.66 -5.44 -15.95
N PRO A 172 12.39 -4.63 -16.74
CA PRO A 172 13.33 -5.17 -17.71
C PRO A 172 14.54 -5.77 -16.97
N MET A 173 14.91 -6.99 -17.32
CA MET A 173 16.09 -7.66 -16.74
C MET A 173 17.36 -7.45 -17.55
N LEU A 174 17.25 -7.09 -18.83
CA LEU A 174 18.34 -6.71 -19.72
C LEU A 174 17.96 -5.45 -20.49
N GLY A 175 18.97 -4.75 -21.01
CA GLY A 175 18.76 -3.43 -21.64
C GLY A 175 17.98 -3.46 -22.95
N GLU A 176 17.88 -4.63 -23.57
CA GLU A 176 17.12 -4.88 -24.80
C GLU A 176 15.62 -5.11 -24.52
N TYR A 177 15.25 -5.40 -23.27
CA TYR A 177 13.86 -5.65 -22.88
C TYR A 177 13.16 -4.38 -22.39
N GLY A 178 11.84 -4.35 -22.62
CA GLY A 178 10.95 -3.35 -22.07
C GLY A 178 10.45 -3.70 -20.66
N ALA A 179 9.86 -2.71 -19.99
CA ALA A 179 9.06 -2.91 -18.80
C ALA A 179 7.63 -3.32 -19.19
N TRP A 180 6.98 -4.13 -18.37
CA TRP A 180 5.57 -4.47 -18.53
C TRP A 180 4.73 -3.74 -17.50
N LEU A 181 3.75 -2.99 -17.98
CA LEU A 181 2.70 -2.33 -17.23
C LEU A 181 1.48 -3.25 -17.27
N ARG A 182 1.07 -3.80 -16.12
CA ARG A 182 -0.01 -4.80 -16.09
C ARG A 182 -1.21 -4.23 -15.37
N THR A 183 -2.32 -4.04 -16.07
CA THR A 183 -3.52 -3.42 -15.50
C THR A 183 -4.76 -4.29 -15.73
N ASN A 184 -5.89 -3.89 -15.15
CA ASN A 184 -7.20 -4.47 -15.46
C ASN A 184 -7.95 -3.60 -16.48
N ARG A 185 -9.12 -4.07 -16.93
CA ARG A 185 -10.02 -3.30 -17.80
C ARG A 185 -11.47 -3.69 -17.58
N LEU A 186 -12.37 -2.83 -18.01
CA LEU A 186 -13.76 -3.20 -18.24
C LEU A 186 -13.86 -4.05 -19.52
N LYS A 187 -15.05 -4.62 -19.74
CA LYS A 187 -15.29 -5.52 -20.88
C LYS A 187 -14.83 -4.94 -22.22
N ASP A 188 -15.22 -3.70 -22.51
CA ASP A 188 -15.06 -3.09 -23.84
C ASP A 188 -14.19 -1.81 -23.82
N GLU A 189 -13.62 -1.44 -22.67
CA GLU A 189 -12.79 -0.22 -22.51
C GLU A 189 -11.84 -0.36 -21.32
N LEU A 190 -10.81 0.48 -21.25
CA LEU A 190 -9.88 0.50 -20.11
C LEU A 190 -10.59 0.84 -18.79
N GLY A 191 -11.49 1.84 -18.83
CA GLY A 191 -12.24 2.32 -17.66
C GLY A 191 -11.35 3.08 -16.65
N TRP A 192 -11.98 3.76 -15.69
CA TRP A 192 -11.29 4.51 -14.64
C TRP A 192 -10.41 3.61 -13.78
N ASP A 193 -10.94 2.53 -13.22
CA ASP A 193 -10.17 1.65 -12.34
C ASP A 193 -8.95 1.04 -13.04
N GLY A 194 -9.11 0.65 -14.32
CA GLY A 194 -8.01 0.14 -15.14
C GLY A 194 -7.01 1.21 -15.53
N PHE A 195 -7.44 2.46 -15.74
CA PHE A 195 -6.55 3.56 -16.01
C PHE A 195 -5.79 4.04 -14.76
N ASP A 196 -6.46 4.13 -13.62
CA ASP A 196 -5.87 4.52 -12.33
C ASP A 196 -4.83 3.48 -11.89
N THR A 197 -5.16 2.20 -12.01
CA THR A 197 -4.20 1.09 -11.85
C THR A 197 -3.06 1.22 -12.86
N ALA A 198 -3.34 1.54 -14.13
CA ALA A 198 -2.28 1.71 -15.11
C ALA A 198 -1.32 2.86 -14.79
N MET A 199 -1.81 3.95 -14.17
CA MET A 199 -0.96 5.05 -13.70
C MET A 199 -0.09 4.65 -12.50
N HIS A 200 -0.59 3.81 -11.60
CA HIS A 200 0.20 3.17 -10.54
C HIS A 200 1.36 2.35 -11.14
N GLU A 201 1.03 1.47 -12.08
CA GLU A 201 2.00 0.58 -12.73
C GLU A 201 2.98 1.34 -13.65
N LEU A 202 2.57 2.47 -14.23
CA LEU A 202 3.46 3.41 -14.92
C LEU A 202 4.54 3.94 -13.96
N GLY A 203 4.17 4.29 -12.73
CA GLY A 203 5.14 4.72 -11.71
C GLY A 203 6.19 3.66 -11.42
N HIS A 204 5.77 2.40 -11.28
CA HIS A 204 6.71 1.26 -11.18
C HIS A 204 7.62 1.16 -12.40
N ASN A 205 7.08 1.21 -13.62
CA ASN A 205 7.90 1.07 -14.82
C ASN A 205 8.88 2.22 -15.01
N LEU A 206 8.50 3.46 -14.69
CA LEU A 206 9.40 4.60 -14.74
C LEU A 206 10.54 4.44 -13.74
N GLU A 207 10.24 4.05 -12.50
CA GLU A 207 11.27 3.70 -11.51
C GLU A 207 12.19 2.62 -12.05
N GLN A 208 11.64 1.49 -12.48
CA GLN A 208 12.39 0.32 -12.95
C GLN A 208 13.28 0.64 -14.16
N LEU A 209 12.81 1.46 -15.10
CA LEU A 209 13.61 1.88 -16.25
C LEU A 209 14.78 2.78 -15.80
N TYR A 210 14.51 3.79 -14.97
CA TYR A 210 15.58 4.66 -14.48
C TYR A 210 16.59 3.93 -13.62
N SER A 211 16.11 3.12 -12.68
CA SER A 211 16.98 2.42 -11.75
C SER A 211 17.76 1.27 -12.42
N ALA A 212 17.29 0.76 -13.57
CA ALA A 212 18.06 -0.16 -14.40
C ALA A 212 19.11 0.54 -15.27
N PHE A 213 18.75 1.65 -15.92
CA PHE A 213 19.59 2.29 -16.96
C PHE A 213 20.47 3.43 -16.46
N ASN A 214 20.14 4.05 -15.32
CA ASN A 214 20.78 5.26 -14.82
C ASN A 214 21.40 5.10 -13.43
N ALA A 215 21.36 3.90 -12.84
CA ALA A 215 22.10 3.62 -11.62
C ALA A 215 23.61 3.91 -11.80
N PRO A 216 24.29 4.41 -10.76
CA PRO A 216 25.68 4.89 -10.87
C PRO A 216 26.67 3.75 -11.17
N ARG A 217 26.28 2.50 -10.87
CA ARG A 217 27.05 1.29 -11.13
C ARG A 217 26.09 0.13 -11.40
N PRO A 218 26.45 -0.86 -12.23
CA PRO A 218 25.63 -2.06 -12.45
C PRO A 218 25.25 -2.79 -11.15
N ALA A 219 26.16 -2.87 -10.18
CA ALA A 219 25.90 -3.50 -8.88
C ALA A 219 24.87 -2.75 -8.00
N LEU A 220 24.53 -1.50 -8.35
CA LEU A 220 23.55 -0.67 -7.64
C LEU A 220 22.27 -0.48 -8.46
N GLN A 221 22.03 -1.30 -9.49
CA GLN A 221 20.75 -1.28 -10.19
C GLN A 221 19.58 -1.51 -9.22
N ASN A 222 18.43 -0.91 -9.54
CA ASN A 222 17.19 -0.86 -8.74
C ASN A 222 17.20 0.19 -7.62
N VAL A 223 16.02 0.48 -7.08
CA VAL A 223 15.86 1.17 -5.79
C VAL A 223 16.03 0.18 -4.62
N PRO A 224 16.18 0.65 -3.35
CA PRO A 224 16.54 -0.18 -2.20
C PRO A 224 15.67 -1.43 -2.01
N ASN A 225 14.34 -1.24 -1.98
CA ASN A 225 13.37 -2.29 -1.69
C ASN A 225 11.99 -1.95 -2.28
N THR A 226 11.03 -2.87 -2.11
CA THR A 226 9.65 -2.73 -2.61
C THR A 226 8.97 -1.45 -2.14
N ALA A 227 9.16 -1.01 -0.89
CA ALA A 227 8.52 0.21 -0.39
C ALA A 227 8.97 1.47 -1.16
N CYS A 228 10.23 1.52 -1.60
CA CYS A 228 10.72 2.59 -2.49
C CYS A 228 10.09 2.52 -3.88
N THR A 229 9.85 1.31 -4.42
CA THR A 229 9.18 1.10 -5.72
C THR A 229 7.69 1.50 -5.64
N GLU A 230 6.98 1.15 -4.56
CA GLU A 230 5.59 1.57 -4.27
C GLU A 230 5.47 3.10 -4.18
N ALA A 231 6.49 3.75 -3.65
CA ALA A 231 6.46 5.20 -3.47
C ALA A 231 6.26 5.97 -4.78
N PHE A 232 6.87 5.49 -5.86
CA PHE A 232 6.67 6.03 -7.20
C PHE A 232 5.35 5.59 -7.82
N ALA A 233 4.89 4.38 -7.53
CA ALA A 233 3.59 3.91 -8.01
C ALA A 233 2.46 4.83 -7.52
N PHE A 234 2.40 5.10 -6.22
CA PHE A 234 1.44 6.04 -5.64
C PHE A 234 1.61 7.48 -6.14
N LEU A 235 2.85 7.94 -6.39
CA LEU A 235 3.10 9.27 -6.97
C LEU A 235 2.51 9.41 -8.37
N TYR A 236 2.64 8.42 -9.24
CA TYR A 236 2.11 8.51 -10.60
C TYR A 236 0.60 8.22 -10.66
N GLN A 237 0.10 7.35 -9.78
CA GLN A 237 -1.34 7.15 -9.59
C GLN A 237 -2.04 8.46 -9.22
N SER A 238 -1.47 9.27 -8.31
CA SER A 238 -2.07 10.56 -7.92
C SER A 238 -2.15 11.58 -9.07
N LEU A 239 -1.43 11.35 -10.18
CA LEU A 239 -1.44 12.21 -11.37
C LEU A 239 -2.45 11.77 -12.44
N ALA A 240 -3.22 10.70 -12.21
CA ALA A 240 -4.16 10.16 -13.19
C ALA A 240 -5.16 11.20 -13.72
N LYS A 241 -5.79 11.98 -12.81
CA LYS A 241 -6.74 13.04 -13.18
C LYS A 241 -6.07 14.16 -14.01
N ARG A 242 -4.81 14.48 -13.68
CA ARG A 242 -4.00 15.46 -14.44
C ARG A 242 -3.74 14.98 -15.85
N VAL A 243 -3.38 13.70 -16.02
CA VAL A 243 -3.17 13.08 -17.35
C VAL A 243 -4.45 13.11 -18.18
N LEU A 244 -5.62 12.92 -17.58
CA LEU A 244 -6.91 13.05 -18.27
C LEU A 244 -7.33 14.50 -18.52
N GLY A 245 -6.68 15.49 -17.92
CA GLY A 245 -7.06 16.91 -18.02
C GLY A 245 -8.35 17.25 -17.27
N ILE A 246 -8.71 16.46 -16.26
CA ILE A 246 -9.92 16.63 -15.44
C ILE A 246 -9.62 17.05 -14.00
N GLU A 247 -8.34 17.31 -13.70
CA GLU A 247 -7.88 17.86 -12.44
C GLU A 247 -8.38 19.30 -12.27
N ASP A 248 -8.95 19.60 -11.10
CA ASP A 248 -9.32 20.96 -10.76
C ASP A 248 -8.08 21.74 -10.29
N THR A 249 -7.44 22.41 -11.24
CA THR A 249 -6.25 23.22 -10.95
C THR A 249 -6.53 24.45 -10.08
N ALA A 250 -7.81 24.87 -9.95
CA ALA A 250 -8.17 26.00 -9.11
C ALA A 250 -8.08 25.66 -7.61
N ASP A 251 -8.03 24.37 -7.25
CA ASP A 251 -8.00 23.91 -5.86
C ASP A 251 -6.90 22.87 -5.58
N MET A 252 -5.72 23.12 -6.15
CA MET A 252 -4.52 22.29 -5.96
C MET A 252 -4.21 22.08 -4.46
N GLN A 253 -4.40 23.10 -3.63
CA GLN A 253 -4.16 22.98 -2.19
C GLN A 253 -5.14 22.01 -1.53
N ARG A 254 -6.44 22.07 -1.85
CA ARG A 254 -7.42 21.09 -1.33
C ARG A 254 -7.12 19.68 -1.83
N ALA A 255 -6.68 19.52 -3.08
CA ALA A 255 -6.28 18.22 -3.60
C ALA A 255 -5.12 17.62 -2.79
N GLN A 256 -4.09 18.42 -2.47
CA GLN A 256 -2.98 18.02 -1.60
C GLN A 256 -3.44 17.71 -0.17
N ASP A 257 -4.38 18.50 0.36
CA ASP A 257 -4.95 18.28 1.69
C ASP A 257 -5.70 16.95 1.78
N ILE A 258 -6.52 16.66 0.78
CA ILE A 258 -7.25 15.39 0.65
C ILE A 258 -6.26 14.23 0.53
N ASP A 259 -5.22 14.35 -0.30
CA ASP A 259 -4.18 13.33 -0.48
C ASP A 259 -3.46 13.00 0.83
N ALA A 260 -3.09 14.03 1.60
CA ALA A 260 -2.44 13.83 2.91
C ALA A 260 -3.34 13.10 3.90
N VAL A 261 -4.63 13.46 3.97
CA VAL A 261 -5.62 12.80 4.84
C VAL A 261 -5.87 11.36 4.39
N ALA A 262 -6.08 11.11 3.10
CA ALA A 262 -6.29 9.78 2.54
C ALA A 262 -5.07 8.88 2.77
N THR A 263 -3.86 9.41 2.55
CA THR A 263 -2.61 8.67 2.78
C THR A 263 -2.42 8.33 4.27
N MET A 264 -2.75 9.26 5.18
CA MET A 264 -2.69 9.00 6.62
C MET A 264 -3.69 7.90 7.03
N LEU A 265 -4.91 7.90 6.47
CA LEU A 265 -5.90 6.84 6.72
C LEU A 265 -5.40 5.49 6.23
N ALA A 266 -4.97 5.39 4.97
CA ALA A 266 -4.46 4.14 4.39
C ALA A 266 -3.24 3.60 5.15
N ALA A 267 -2.28 4.46 5.48
CA ALA A 267 -1.10 4.08 6.24
C ALA A 267 -1.47 3.55 7.64
N ARG A 268 -2.37 4.22 8.36
CA ARG A 268 -2.84 3.79 9.69
C ARG A 268 -3.68 2.52 9.61
N GLN A 269 -4.50 2.36 8.59
CA GLN A 269 -5.33 1.17 8.37
C GLN A 269 -4.46 -0.08 8.25
N ILE A 270 -3.39 -0.04 7.46
CA ILE A 270 -2.52 -1.21 7.24
C ILE A 270 -1.44 -1.39 8.32
N ALA A 271 -1.14 -0.35 9.12
CA ALA A 271 -0.15 -0.44 10.21
C ALA A 271 -0.56 -1.40 11.34
N GLY A 272 -1.84 -1.41 11.74
CA GLY A 272 -2.36 -2.33 12.76
C GLY A 272 -2.21 -3.81 12.38
N PRO A 273 -2.73 -4.24 11.22
CA PRO A 273 -2.54 -5.59 10.70
C PRO A 273 -1.06 -5.97 10.51
N SER A 274 -0.20 -5.00 10.17
CA SER A 274 1.25 -5.21 10.09
C SER A 274 1.87 -5.56 11.45
N LEU A 275 1.45 -4.88 12.53
CA LEU A 275 1.86 -5.23 13.89
C LEU A 275 1.32 -6.61 14.32
N VAL A 276 0.09 -6.95 13.94
CA VAL A 276 -0.49 -8.28 14.20
C VAL A 276 0.33 -9.37 13.51
N GLU A 277 0.66 -9.18 12.23
CA GLU A 277 1.48 -10.13 11.47
C GLU A 277 2.87 -10.30 12.10
N LEU A 278 3.56 -9.20 12.42
CA LEU A 278 4.90 -9.25 13.01
C LEU A 278 4.89 -10.01 14.35
N ARG A 279 3.95 -9.68 15.24
CA ARG A 279 3.81 -10.32 16.55
C ARG A 279 3.38 -11.78 16.43
N MET A 280 2.52 -12.12 15.47
CA MET A 280 2.15 -13.50 15.17
C MET A 280 3.38 -14.32 14.75
N TRP A 281 4.23 -13.78 13.87
CA TRP A 281 5.46 -14.47 13.46
C TRP A 281 6.46 -14.63 14.62
N ARG A 282 6.64 -13.62 15.47
CA ARG A 282 7.42 -13.76 16.71
C ARG A 282 6.87 -14.88 17.60
N TRP A 283 5.54 -14.95 17.74
CA TRP A 283 4.88 -16.00 18.51
C TRP A 283 5.10 -17.40 17.92
N ILE A 284 5.01 -17.56 16.59
CA ILE A 284 5.28 -18.84 15.92
C ILE A 284 6.71 -19.31 16.21
N TYR A 285 7.70 -18.41 16.09
CA TYR A 285 9.10 -18.74 16.38
C TYR A 285 9.34 -19.12 17.84
N ALA A 286 8.62 -18.49 18.77
CA ALA A 286 8.65 -18.85 20.18
C ALA A 286 7.90 -20.17 20.50
N ASN A 287 7.06 -20.67 19.58
CA ASN A 287 6.20 -21.84 19.76
C ASN A 287 6.29 -22.82 18.57
N PRO A 288 7.45 -23.45 18.31
CA PRO A 288 7.71 -24.24 17.10
C PRO A 288 6.81 -25.49 16.94
N GLY A 289 6.14 -25.93 18.01
CA GLY A 289 5.18 -27.05 18.01
C GLY A 289 3.72 -26.64 17.99
N ALA A 290 3.40 -25.36 17.73
CA ALA A 290 2.04 -24.86 17.77
C ALA A 290 1.12 -25.59 16.79
N THR A 291 -0.09 -25.91 17.25
CA THR A 291 -1.17 -26.41 16.39
C THR A 291 -1.85 -25.24 15.67
N PRO A 292 -2.58 -25.49 14.56
CA PRO A 292 -3.35 -24.45 13.88
C PRO A 292 -4.36 -23.73 14.80
N ALA A 293 -4.97 -24.45 15.74
CA ALA A 293 -5.87 -23.87 16.73
C ALA A 293 -5.13 -22.95 17.73
N ALA A 294 -3.96 -23.37 18.21
CA ALA A 294 -3.14 -22.54 19.10
C ALA A 294 -2.68 -21.26 18.39
N LEU A 295 -2.29 -21.35 17.12
CA LEU A 295 -1.93 -20.18 16.33
C LEU A 295 -3.14 -19.24 16.13
N ARG A 296 -4.33 -19.77 15.82
CA ARG A 296 -5.56 -18.97 15.74
C ARG A 296 -5.77 -18.15 17.01
N ASP A 297 -5.77 -18.83 18.15
CA ASP A 297 -6.09 -18.20 19.43
C ASP A 297 -5.05 -17.12 19.79
N ALA A 298 -3.76 -17.40 19.51
CA ALA A 298 -2.69 -16.42 19.66
C ALA A 298 -2.87 -15.20 18.73
N THR A 299 -3.18 -15.42 17.45
CA THR A 299 -3.40 -14.32 16.48
C THR A 299 -4.59 -13.45 16.88
N LEU A 300 -5.70 -14.05 17.32
CA LEU A 300 -6.89 -13.29 17.78
C LEU A 300 -6.59 -12.48 19.05
N ALA A 301 -5.83 -13.05 20.00
CA ALA A 301 -5.39 -12.33 21.19
C ALA A 301 -4.46 -11.16 20.85
N ILE A 302 -3.51 -11.36 19.94
CA ILE A 302 -2.61 -10.30 19.44
C ILE A 302 -3.42 -9.19 18.75
N ALA A 303 -4.39 -9.55 17.90
CA ALA A 303 -5.25 -8.58 17.23
C ALA A 303 -6.09 -7.77 18.22
N ALA A 304 -6.62 -8.41 19.26
CA ALA A 304 -7.35 -7.72 20.32
C ALA A 304 -6.45 -6.72 21.07
N ASP A 305 -5.22 -7.10 21.45
CA ASP A 305 -4.27 -6.19 22.11
C ASP A 305 -3.94 -4.96 21.24
N VAL A 306 -3.63 -5.18 19.96
CA VAL A 306 -3.35 -4.10 19.01
C VAL A 306 -4.58 -3.20 18.84
N TRP A 307 -5.78 -3.77 18.73
CA TRP A 307 -7.01 -2.99 18.63
C TRP A 307 -7.25 -2.12 19.87
N THR A 308 -7.23 -2.72 21.06
CA THR A 308 -7.47 -2.04 22.33
C THR A 308 -6.49 -0.89 22.53
N ARG A 309 -5.22 -1.09 22.18
CA ARG A 309 -4.18 -0.07 22.38
C ARG A 309 -4.27 1.08 21.37
N TYR A 310 -4.54 0.80 20.10
CA TYR A 310 -4.32 1.77 19.03
C TYR A 310 -5.58 2.28 18.33
N TYR A 311 -6.71 1.56 18.43
CA TYR A 311 -7.93 1.87 17.67
C TYR A 311 -9.18 2.05 18.54
N GLN A 312 -9.30 1.30 19.64
CA GLN A 312 -10.54 1.23 20.42
C GLN A 312 -11.00 2.59 20.97
N GLN A 313 -10.07 3.48 21.30
CA GLN A 313 -10.39 4.83 21.75
C GLN A 313 -11.20 5.61 20.72
N ASP A 314 -10.91 5.42 19.43
CA ASP A 314 -11.48 6.22 18.34
C ASP A 314 -12.64 5.50 17.62
N PHE A 315 -12.57 4.16 17.52
CA PHE A 315 -13.47 3.30 16.73
C PHE A 315 -14.36 2.37 17.57
N GLY A 316 -14.27 2.43 18.91
CA GLY A 316 -15.03 1.55 19.80
C GLY A 316 -14.48 0.12 19.89
N PRO A 317 -15.16 -0.78 20.62
CA PRO A 317 -14.73 -2.16 20.78
C PRO A 317 -14.84 -2.94 19.45
N ASP A 318 -13.81 -3.75 19.14
CA ASP A 318 -13.86 -4.67 18.00
C ASP A 318 -14.22 -6.07 18.47
N HIS A 319 -15.40 -6.52 18.05
CA HIS A 319 -15.89 -7.87 18.33
C HIS A 319 -15.47 -8.87 17.23
N THR A 320 -14.98 -8.39 16.09
CA THR A 320 -14.75 -9.20 14.89
C THR A 320 -13.28 -9.56 14.66
N HIS A 321 -12.36 -9.02 15.46
CA HIS A 321 -10.91 -9.14 15.28
C HIS A 321 -10.48 -8.74 13.86
N ILE A 322 -10.95 -7.58 13.41
CA ILE A 322 -10.84 -7.11 12.02
C ILE A 322 -9.39 -7.04 11.53
N LEU A 323 -8.44 -6.79 12.43
CA LEU A 323 -7.01 -6.75 12.12
C LEU A 323 -6.43 -8.13 11.77
N ALA A 324 -7.05 -9.23 12.23
CA ALA A 324 -6.65 -10.60 11.91
C ALA A 324 -7.19 -11.10 10.57
N ALA A 325 -8.07 -10.35 9.89
CA ALA A 325 -8.78 -10.81 8.69
C ALA A 325 -7.92 -10.78 7.41
N TYR A 326 -6.88 -9.95 7.34
CA TYR A 326 -6.12 -9.67 6.10
C TYR A 326 -5.59 -10.94 5.44
N GLN A 327 -5.96 -11.22 4.20
CA GLN A 327 -5.50 -12.42 3.50
C GLN A 327 -4.03 -12.36 3.08
N HIS A 328 -3.50 -11.15 2.87
CA HIS A 328 -2.11 -10.94 2.48
C HIS A 328 -1.12 -11.52 3.49
N MET A 329 -1.41 -11.51 4.80
CA MET A 329 -0.53 -12.15 5.80
C MET A 329 -0.44 -13.68 5.67
N VAL A 330 -1.39 -14.29 4.94
CA VAL A 330 -1.42 -15.73 4.66
C VAL A 330 -0.62 -16.02 3.38
N GLY A 331 -0.94 -15.31 2.28
CA GLY A 331 -0.33 -15.58 0.96
C GLY A 331 1.09 -15.04 0.79
N HIS A 332 1.40 -13.91 1.45
CA HIS A 332 2.69 -13.21 1.37
C HIS A 332 3.15 -12.84 2.78
N PRO A 333 3.75 -13.78 3.53
CA PRO A 333 4.05 -13.53 4.93
C PRO A 333 5.10 -12.45 5.15
N LEU A 334 4.94 -11.73 6.26
CA LEU A 334 5.75 -10.59 6.68
C LEU A 334 5.76 -9.48 5.62
N TYR A 335 4.74 -9.35 4.77
CA TYR A 335 4.70 -8.35 3.70
C TYR A 335 4.01 -7.05 4.11
N LEU A 336 3.05 -7.09 5.05
CA LEU A 336 2.12 -5.98 5.27
C LEU A 336 2.81 -4.65 5.63
N ALA A 337 3.91 -4.71 6.38
CA ALA A 337 4.68 -3.52 6.74
C ALA A 337 5.25 -2.78 5.51
N ASP A 338 5.43 -3.45 4.37
CA ASP A 338 5.89 -2.82 3.12
C ASP A 338 4.86 -1.79 2.61
N TYR A 339 3.56 -2.01 2.84
CA TYR A 339 2.52 -1.03 2.49
C TYR A 339 2.58 0.24 3.35
N THR A 340 2.70 0.10 4.67
CA THR A 340 2.80 1.29 5.55
C THR A 340 4.06 2.09 5.22
N LEU A 341 5.19 1.41 5.04
CA LEU A 341 6.44 2.05 4.62
C LEU A 341 6.29 2.73 3.26
N GLY A 342 5.63 2.06 2.31
CA GLY A 342 5.35 2.60 0.98
C GLY A 342 4.54 3.90 1.03
N HIS A 343 3.47 3.96 1.84
CA HIS A 343 2.68 5.19 2.03
C HIS A 343 3.50 6.32 2.65
N VAL A 344 4.27 6.05 3.70
CA VAL A 344 5.09 7.06 4.38
C VAL A 344 6.18 7.61 3.45
N ILE A 345 6.90 6.71 2.76
CA ILE A 345 7.95 7.08 1.79
C ILE A 345 7.33 7.83 0.62
N SER A 346 6.21 7.36 0.07
CA SER A 346 5.51 8.04 -1.03
C SER A 346 5.13 9.46 -0.64
N HIS A 347 4.52 9.66 0.53
CA HIS A 347 4.16 11.00 0.99
C HIS A 347 5.39 11.90 1.09
N GLN A 348 6.47 11.42 1.71
CA GLN A 348 7.72 12.19 1.82
C GLN A 348 8.28 12.58 0.44
N ILE A 349 8.23 11.68 -0.54
CA ILE A 349 8.66 11.98 -1.91
C ILE A 349 7.70 12.97 -2.58
N ARG A 350 6.38 12.75 -2.52
CA ARG A 350 5.38 13.64 -3.13
C ARG A 350 5.48 15.06 -2.56
N SER A 351 5.55 15.18 -1.22
CA SER A 351 5.73 16.46 -0.53
C SER A 351 7.03 17.14 -0.97
N HIS A 352 8.12 16.38 -1.14
CA HIS A 352 9.39 16.91 -1.68
C HIS A 352 9.30 17.37 -3.14
N MET A 353 8.44 16.76 -3.94
CA MET A 353 8.23 17.10 -5.36
C MET A 353 7.42 18.38 -5.55
N HIS A 354 6.71 18.86 -4.52
CA HIS A 354 5.90 20.08 -4.63
C HIS A 354 6.76 21.28 -5.02
N GLY A 355 6.36 21.96 -6.10
CA GLY A 355 7.09 23.10 -6.66
C GLY A 355 8.38 22.73 -7.43
N LYS A 356 8.64 21.45 -7.64
CA LYS A 356 9.79 20.96 -8.43
C LYS A 356 9.37 20.39 -9.77
N ASP A 357 10.36 20.19 -10.64
CA ASP A 357 10.17 19.48 -11.90
C ASP A 357 10.08 17.96 -11.67
N LEU A 358 8.90 17.39 -11.94
CA LEU A 358 8.59 15.98 -11.69
C LEU A 358 9.54 15.04 -12.44
N ALA A 359 9.82 15.32 -13.71
CA ALA A 359 10.66 14.47 -14.55
C ALA A 359 12.11 14.44 -14.04
N THR A 360 12.68 15.63 -13.77
CA THR A 360 14.03 15.78 -13.23
C THR A 360 14.19 15.05 -11.91
N GLU A 361 13.26 15.24 -10.98
CA GLU A 361 13.36 14.63 -9.65
C GLU A 361 13.07 13.12 -9.70
N THR A 362 12.13 12.65 -10.53
CA THR A 362 11.92 11.20 -10.75
C THR A 362 13.21 10.54 -11.21
N LYS A 363 13.84 11.09 -12.26
CA LYS A 363 15.11 10.59 -12.76
C LYS A 363 16.18 10.63 -11.67
N ARG A 364 16.35 11.76 -10.99
CA ARG A 364 17.40 11.93 -9.96
C ARG A 364 17.27 10.89 -8.85
N ILE A 365 16.07 10.70 -8.32
CA ILE A 365 15.83 9.82 -7.18
C ILE A 365 15.93 8.35 -7.59
N CYS A 366 15.30 7.95 -8.70
CA CYS A 366 15.37 6.56 -9.19
C CYS A 366 16.80 6.18 -9.64
N SER A 367 17.65 7.17 -9.97
CA SER A 367 19.06 6.95 -10.33
C SER A 367 20.02 6.88 -9.14
N ILE A 368 19.56 7.00 -7.88
CA ILE A 368 20.45 6.90 -6.70
C ILE A 368 21.08 5.50 -6.59
N GLY A 369 20.33 4.48 -7.03
CA GLY A 369 20.70 3.08 -6.95
C GLY A 369 20.36 2.42 -5.60
N ARG A 370 20.52 1.09 -5.56
CA ARG A 370 20.16 0.21 -4.45
C ARG A 370 21.16 0.33 -3.29
N VAL A 371 21.13 1.48 -2.62
CA VAL A 371 21.76 1.70 -1.31
C VAL A 371 20.75 1.38 -0.20
N THR A 372 21.15 1.50 1.08
CA THR A 372 20.20 1.30 2.18
C THR A 372 19.02 2.29 2.09
N PRO A 373 17.79 1.92 2.50
CA PRO A 373 16.63 2.79 2.40
C PRO A 373 16.79 4.16 3.09
N ASP A 374 17.46 4.20 4.24
CA ASP A 374 17.76 5.46 4.94
C ASP A 374 18.69 6.38 4.11
N LEU A 375 19.78 5.83 3.57
CA LEU A 375 20.70 6.62 2.74
C LEU A 375 20.03 7.08 1.43
N TRP A 376 19.20 6.22 0.85
CA TRP A 376 18.41 6.55 -0.34
C TRP A 376 17.47 7.71 -0.05
N MET A 377 16.69 7.66 1.03
CA MET A 377 15.80 8.75 1.43
C MET A 377 16.55 10.05 1.75
N ARG A 378 17.69 9.99 2.45
CA ARG A 378 18.49 11.19 2.72
C ARG A 378 18.99 11.86 1.43
N ARG A 379 19.36 11.07 0.43
CA ARG A 379 19.74 11.59 -0.90
C ARG A 379 18.54 12.05 -1.72
N ALA A 380 17.40 11.39 -1.56
CA ALA A 380 16.17 11.70 -2.27
C ALA A 380 15.54 12.99 -1.76
N VAL A 381 15.26 13.07 -0.46
CA VAL A 381 14.43 14.12 0.14
C VAL A 381 15.11 14.90 1.28
N GLY A 382 16.35 14.54 1.65
CA GLY A 382 17.15 15.24 2.68
C GLY A 382 17.02 14.69 4.10
N SER A 383 16.14 13.71 4.33
CA SER A 383 15.90 13.07 5.62
C SER A 383 15.70 11.56 5.48
N GLY A 384 15.74 10.82 6.60
CA GLY A 384 15.39 9.40 6.62
C GLY A 384 13.87 9.17 6.50
N VAL A 385 13.46 7.90 6.52
CA VAL A 385 12.03 7.54 6.58
C VAL A 385 11.44 8.00 7.92
N ALA A 386 10.37 8.78 7.90
CA ALA A 386 9.76 9.32 9.10
C ALA A 386 8.26 9.54 8.93
N VAL A 387 7.49 9.31 10.00
CA VAL A 387 6.04 9.56 10.06
C VAL A 387 5.70 11.05 10.04
N ALA A 388 6.53 11.88 10.68
CA ALA A 388 6.22 13.28 10.96
C ALA A 388 5.79 14.09 9.70
N PRO A 389 6.47 14.02 8.54
CA PRO A 389 6.03 14.73 7.34
C PRO A 389 4.58 14.43 6.93
N LEU A 390 4.17 13.15 6.91
CA LEU A 390 2.79 12.77 6.59
C LEU A 390 1.81 13.25 7.66
N ALA A 391 2.17 13.09 8.92
CA ALA A 391 1.27 13.40 10.02
C ALA A 391 1.07 14.91 10.23
N ASP A 392 2.12 15.71 9.99
CA ASP A 392 2.08 17.17 10.07
C ASP A 392 1.26 17.76 8.90
N ASP A 393 1.49 17.28 7.68
CA ASP A 393 0.71 17.68 6.50
C ASP A 393 -0.77 17.30 6.67
N CYS A 394 -1.06 16.09 7.15
CA CYS A 394 -2.42 15.67 7.49
C CYS A 394 -3.05 16.56 8.56
N THR A 395 -2.30 16.95 9.60
CA THR A 395 -2.81 17.85 10.65
C THR A 395 -3.19 19.21 10.07
N ALA A 396 -2.33 19.78 9.23
CA ALA A 396 -2.59 21.05 8.57
C ALA A 396 -3.77 20.96 7.59
N ALA A 397 -3.87 19.87 6.85
CA ALA A 397 -4.96 19.57 5.93
C ALA A 397 -6.31 19.50 6.63
N LEU A 398 -6.41 18.79 7.76
CA LEU A 398 -7.65 18.67 8.55
C LEU A 398 -8.16 20.04 9.02
N VAL A 399 -7.27 20.98 9.37
CA VAL A 399 -7.66 22.35 9.75
C VAL A 399 -8.23 23.13 8.57
N ARG A 400 -7.70 22.93 7.36
CA ARG A 400 -8.16 23.61 6.15
C ARG A 400 -9.47 23.01 5.62
N LEU A 401 -9.61 21.69 5.66
CA LEU A 401 -10.80 20.96 5.21
C LEU A 401 -12.01 21.10 6.15
N ALA A 402 -11.78 21.51 7.41
CA ALA A 402 -12.85 21.80 8.37
C ALA A 402 -13.47 23.20 8.22
N ARG A 403 -12.87 24.07 7.40
CA ARG A 403 -13.39 25.39 7.04
C ARG A 403 -14.22 25.29 5.78
#